data_AF-W1VKE1-F1
#
_entry.id   AF-W1VKE1-F1
#
_cell.length_a   1.000
_cell.length_b   1.000
_cell.length_c   1.000
_cell.angle_alpha   90.00
_cell.angle_beta   90.00
_cell.angle_gamma   90.00
#
_symmetry.space_group_name_H-M   'P 1'
#
loop_
_entity.id
_entity.type
_entity.pdbx_description
1 polymer ?
#
loop_
_entity_poly.entity_id
_entity_poly.type
_entity_poly.pdbx_seq_one_letter_code
_entity_poly.pdbx_strand_id
1 'polypeptide(L)'
;MTAARWTYGTTPWLGQDHPLAGVPGRTRVIIDNDFAGDPDDLFQLAHHLLVEGTQVCGVVVSRLREDDGWNRTGHSIQAGREKVEHLLELMGVDGVNFYEGDDRGFADHDGPTAASRFIVEEAMREDDRPLYLVAGGSLGDVARAYKAEPAIADRLTLIWIGG
;
A
#
# COMPACT_ATOMS: atom_id res chain seq x y z
N MET A 1 24.32 -12.89 8.23
CA MET A 1 24.24 -13.18 6.79
C MET A 1 23.36 -12.09 6.21
N THR A 2 23.87 -11.26 5.30
CA THR A 2 23.02 -10.31 4.56
C THR A 2 22.08 -11.12 3.67
N ALA A 3 20.78 -10.89 3.77
CA ALA A 3 19.82 -11.51 2.85
C ALA A 3 20.20 -11.13 1.41
N ALA A 4 20.05 -12.05 0.46
CA ALA A 4 20.25 -11.72 -0.95
C ALA A 4 19.24 -10.65 -1.34
N ARG A 5 19.72 -9.50 -1.85
CA ARG A 5 18.83 -8.43 -2.30
C ARG A 5 18.12 -8.82 -3.60
N TRP A 6 16.90 -8.34 -3.78
CA TRP A 6 16.10 -8.53 -4.99
C TRP A 6 15.27 -7.28 -5.31
N THR A 7 14.86 -7.14 -6.57
CA THR A 7 14.05 -5.99 -7.00
C THR A 7 12.60 -6.43 -7.12
N TYR A 8 11.67 -5.63 -6.58
CA TYR A 8 10.26 -5.90 -6.70
C TYR A 8 9.83 -6.06 -8.17
N GLY A 9 8.94 -7.01 -8.43
CA GLY A 9 8.58 -7.46 -9.77
C GLY A 9 9.48 -8.57 -10.32
N THR A 10 10.56 -8.93 -9.63
CA THR A 10 11.31 -10.17 -9.88
C THR A 10 10.87 -11.27 -8.89
N THR A 11 11.08 -12.53 -9.27
CA THR A 11 10.70 -13.70 -8.47
C THR A 11 11.90 -14.65 -8.33
N PRO A 12 12.94 -14.28 -7.57
CA PRO A 12 14.19 -15.06 -7.48
C PRO A 12 14.01 -16.45 -6.86
N TRP A 13 12.91 -16.69 -6.16
CA TRP A 13 12.54 -18.01 -5.63
C TRP A 13 11.92 -18.92 -6.69
N LEU A 14 11.49 -18.38 -7.83
CA LEU A 14 11.05 -19.17 -8.97
C LEU A 14 12.23 -19.51 -9.87
N GLY A 15 12.27 -20.75 -10.36
CA GLY A 15 13.22 -21.14 -11.41
C GLY A 15 12.97 -20.35 -12.71
N GLN A 16 14.01 -20.13 -13.51
CA GLN A 16 13.91 -19.38 -14.77
C GLN A 16 12.91 -20.00 -15.76
N ASP A 17 12.75 -21.33 -15.73
CA ASP A 17 11.80 -22.06 -16.58
C ASP A 17 10.38 -22.11 -15.98
N HIS A 18 10.13 -21.43 -14.85
CA HIS A 18 8.81 -21.44 -14.22
C HIS A 18 7.79 -20.69 -15.09
N PRO A 19 6.57 -21.21 -15.30
CA PRO A 19 5.57 -20.57 -16.18
C PRO A 19 5.15 -19.15 -15.79
N LEU A 20 5.38 -18.75 -14.53
CA LEU A 20 5.10 -17.39 -14.04
C LEU A 20 6.32 -16.46 -14.06
N ALA A 21 7.52 -16.95 -14.39
CA ALA A 21 8.71 -16.13 -14.42
C ALA A 21 8.56 -15.01 -15.48
N GLY A 22 8.63 -13.76 -15.05
CA GLY A 22 8.48 -12.59 -15.92
C GLY A 22 7.05 -12.30 -16.41
N VAL A 23 6.05 -13.07 -15.96
CA VAL A 23 4.65 -12.82 -16.28
C VAL A 23 4.11 -11.78 -15.29
N PRO A 24 3.51 -10.67 -15.76
CA PRO A 24 2.94 -9.67 -14.86
C PRO A 24 1.75 -10.23 -14.08
N GLY A 25 1.58 -9.76 -12.85
CA GLY A 25 0.42 -10.10 -12.02
C GLY A 25 -0.90 -9.84 -12.75
N ARG A 26 -1.88 -10.71 -12.54
CA ARG A 26 -3.20 -10.65 -13.19
C ARG A 26 -4.08 -9.54 -12.63
N THR A 27 -3.81 -9.13 -11.40
CA THR A 27 -4.49 -8.01 -10.74
C THR A 27 -3.47 -6.99 -10.27
N ARG A 28 -3.95 -5.77 -10.08
CA ARG A 28 -3.21 -4.66 -9.50
C ARG A 28 -3.74 -4.40 -8.11
N VAL A 29 -2.86 -4.09 -7.16
CA VAL A 29 -3.23 -3.79 -5.79
C VAL A 29 -2.54 -2.51 -5.30
N ILE A 30 -3.31 -1.64 -4.66
CA ILE A 30 -2.81 -0.60 -3.77
C ILE A 30 -3.01 -1.13 -2.36
N ILE A 31 -1.93 -1.21 -1.59
CA ILE A 31 -1.99 -1.58 -0.18
C ILE A 31 -2.18 -0.30 0.60
N ASP A 32 -3.19 -0.21 1.45
CA ASP A 32 -3.46 0.97 2.27
C ASP A 32 -3.58 0.56 3.73
N ASN A 33 -2.57 0.84 4.54
CA ASN A 33 -2.57 0.37 5.92
C ASN A 33 -1.86 1.32 6.90
N ASP A 34 -2.21 1.24 8.17
CA ASP A 34 -1.70 2.08 9.26
C ASP A 34 -0.53 1.43 9.99
N PHE A 35 0.56 1.20 9.26
CA PHE A 35 1.78 0.47 9.67
C PHE A 35 2.34 0.79 11.07
N ALA A 36 2.01 1.93 11.67
CA ALA A 36 2.34 2.25 13.04
C ALA A 36 1.58 1.41 14.10
N GLY A 37 0.51 0.71 13.71
CA GLY A 37 -0.38 -0.09 14.53
C GLY A 37 0.19 -1.44 14.97
N ASP A 38 -0.72 -2.41 15.14
CA ASP A 38 -0.37 -3.80 15.38
C ASP A 38 0.25 -4.44 14.13
N PRO A 39 0.98 -5.56 14.23
CA PRO A 39 1.93 -5.93 13.19
C PRO A 39 1.33 -6.66 11.99
N ASP A 40 0.01 -6.86 11.92
CA ASP A 40 -0.64 -7.64 10.86
C ASP A 40 -0.48 -6.98 9.48
N ASP A 41 -0.46 -5.65 9.43
CA ASP A 41 -0.15 -4.83 8.26
C ASP A 41 1.20 -5.17 7.59
N LEU A 42 2.23 -5.45 8.38
CA LEU A 42 3.56 -5.84 7.90
C LEU A 42 3.52 -7.23 7.26
N PHE A 43 2.75 -8.16 7.83
CA PHE A 43 2.55 -9.49 7.23
C PHE A 43 1.74 -9.42 5.94
N GLN A 44 0.72 -8.56 5.89
CA GLN A 44 -0.05 -8.29 4.67
C GLN A 44 0.89 -7.78 3.56
N LEU A 45 1.71 -6.77 3.87
CA LEU A 45 2.65 -6.19 2.90
C LEU A 45 3.67 -7.24 2.42
N ALA A 46 4.31 -7.95 3.35
CA ALA A 46 5.27 -9.00 3.01
C ALA A 46 4.63 -10.08 2.11
N HIS A 47 3.40 -10.50 2.42
CA HIS A 47 2.66 -11.47 1.63
C HIS A 47 2.41 -10.98 0.20
N HIS A 48 1.87 -9.76 0.04
CA HIS A 48 1.59 -9.21 -1.29
C HIS A 48 2.85 -9.00 -2.14
N LEU A 49 3.99 -8.67 -1.52
CA LEU A 49 5.25 -8.52 -2.25
C LEU A 49 5.80 -9.86 -2.77
N LEU A 50 5.44 -10.99 -2.14
CA LEU A 50 5.90 -12.32 -2.52
C LEU A 50 4.94 -13.07 -3.47
N VAL A 51 3.67 -12.66 -3.56
CA VAL A 51 2.67 -13.32 -4.41
C VAL A 51 2.81 -12.90 -5.87
N GLU A 52 2.85 -13.87 -6.78
CA GLU A 52 3.05 -13.64 -8.21
C GLU A 52 1.77 -13.24 -8.96
N GLY A 53 0.61 -13.56 -8.40
CA GLY A 53 -0.70 -13.28 -9.01
C GLY A 53 -1.08 -11.81 -9.00
N THR A 54 -0.45 -10.99 -8.16
CA THR A 54 -0.83 -9.59 -7.90
C THR A 54 0.36 -8.66 -8.05
N GLN A 55 0.16 -7.50 -8.66
CA GLN A 55 1.15 -6.43 -8.71
C GLN A 55 0.80 -5.35 -7.70
N VAL A 56 1.66 -5.11 -6.72
CA VAL A 56 1.63 -3.95 -5.82
C VAL A 56 2.03 -2.72 -6.62
N CYS A 57 1.07 -1.85 -6.88
CA CYS A 57 1.31 -0.57 -7.58
C CYS A 57 1.91 0.47 -6.64
N GLY A 58 1.59 0.38 -5.36
CA GLY A 58 2.13 1.25 -4.31
C GLY A 58 1.56 0.92 -2.95
N VAL A 59 2.24 1.39 -1.91
CA VAL A 59 1.86 1.21 -0.51
C VAL A 59 1.49 2.57 0.08
N VAL A 60 0.26 2.75 0.49
CA VAL A 60 -0.21 3.91 1.23
C VAL A 60 0.05 3.67 2.72
N VAL A 61 0.80 4.59 3.33
CA VAL A 61 0.98 4.66 4.78
C VAL A 61 -0.11 5.57 5.33
N SER A 62 -1.16 4.96 5.88
CA SER A 62 -2.28 5.68 6.47
C SER A 62 -2.05 5.98 7.94
N ARG A 63 -2.85 6.91 8.47
CA ARG A 63 -2.75 7.33 9.87
C ARG A 63 -3.40 6.32 10.81
N LEU A 64 -2.88 6.24 12.02
CA LEU A 64 -3.65 5.75 13.17
C LEU A 64 -4.56 6.87 13.68
N ARG A 65 -5.70 6.49 14.26
CA ARG A 65 -6.58 7.42 14.99
C ARG A 65 -5.85 8.03 16.21
N GLU A 66 -6.27 9.22 16.63
CA GLU A 66 -5.66 9.93 17.76
C GLU A 66 -5.86 9.19 19.09
N ASP A 67 -7.00 8.48 19.21
CA ASP A 67 -7.40 7.72 20.39
C ASP A 67 -6.89 6.26 20.38
N ASP A 68 -6.13 5.87 19.35
CA ASP A 68 -5.58 4.53 19.23
C ASP A 68 -4.44 4.29 20.24
N GLY A 69 -4.46 3.17 20.95
CA GLY A 69 -3.42 2.81 21.93
C GLY A 69 -2.03 2.57 21.34
N TRP A 70 -1.96 2.32 20.03
CA TRP A 70 -0.71 2.24 19.27
C TRP A 70 -0.18 3.63 18.87
N ASN A 71 -1.04 4.65 18.82
CA ASN A 71 -0.64 6.02 18.46
C ASN A 71 -0.02 6.76 19.65
N ARG A 72 1.24 6.43 19.96
CA ARG A 72 1.95 6.96 21.13
C ARG A 72 2.65 8.30 20.92
N THR A 73 2.79 8.72 19.66
CA THR A 73 3.61 9.87 19.27
C THR A 73 2.82 11.00 18.63
N GLY A 74 1.59 10.73 18.16
CA GLY A 74 0.86 11.67 17.29
C GLY A 74 1.48 11.80 15.88
N HIS A 75 2.47 10.96 15.56
CA HIS A 75 3.21 10.94 14.31
C HIS A 75 3.17 9.53 13.69
N SER A 76 1.96 9.03 13.48
CA SER A 76 1.72 7.66 13.03
C SER A 76 2.17 7.43 11.59
N ILE A 77 2.07 8.44 10.72
CA ILE A 77 2.55 8.36 9.34
C ILE A 77 4.06 8.11 9.31
N GLN A 78 4.83 8.91 10.05
CA GLN A 78 6.29 8.75 10.12
C GLN A 78 6.68 7.40 10.73
N ALA A 79 6.06 7.01 11.85
CA ALA A 79 6.36 5.73 12.51
C ALA A 79 6.01 4.52 11.62
N GLY A 80 4.91 4.61 10.87
CA GLY A 80 4.51 3.59 9.91
C GLY A 80 5.49 3.48 8.75
N ARG A 81 5.93 4.62 8.20
CA ARG A 81 6.98 4.67 7.18
C ARG A 81 8.26 3.97 7.64
N GLU A 82 8.75 4.29 8.82
CA GLU A 82 9.97 3.69 9.37
C GLU A 82 9.86 2.17 9.50
N LYS A 83 8.68 1.66 9.88
CA LYS A 83 8.42 0.21 9.94
C LYS A 83 8.36 -0.44 8.56
N VAL A 84 7.73 0.20 7.57
CA VAL A 84 7.72 -0.29 6.18
C VAL A 84 9.15 -0.34 5.63
N GLU A 85 9.92 0.74 5.77
CA GLU A 85 11.33 0.78 5.35
C GLU A 85 12.15 -0.33 6.02
N HIS A 86 11.93 -0.56 7.33
CA HIS A 86 12.58 -1.64 8.04
C HIS A 86 12.19 -3.03 7.51
N LEU A 87 10.90 -3.27 7.22
CA LEU A 87 10.44 -4.52 6.62
C LEU A 87 11.10 -4.77 5.26
N LEU A 88 11.15 -3.76 4.39
CA LEU A 88 11.74 -3.88 3.07
C LEU A 88 13.24 -4.23 3.16
N GLU A 89 13.96 -3.61 4.10
CA GLU A 89 15.37 -3.94 4.35
C GLU A 89 15.55 -5.37 4.89
N LEU A 90 14.68 -5.84 5.80
CA LEU A 90 14.71 -7.22 6.29
C LEU A 90 14.42 -8.23 5.18
N MET A 91 13.50 -7.91 4.27
CA MET A 91 13.18 -8.72 3.09
C MET A 91 14.25 -8.63 2.00
N GLY A 92 15.17 -7.66 2.09
CA GLY A 92 16.15 -7.36 1.05
C GLY A 92 15.53 -6.92 -0.26
N VAL A 93 14.35 -6.28 -0.24
CA VAL A 93 13.61 -5.89 -1.45
C VAL A 93 13.79 -4.40 -1.76
N ASP A 94 14.09 -4.10 -3.02
CA ASP A 94 14.19 -2.75 -3.56
C ASP A 94 13.07 -2.46 -4.58
N GLY A 95 12.78 -1.18 -4.85
CA GLY A 95 11.85 -0.78 -5.93
C GLY A 95 10.37 -0.80 -5.56
N VAL A 96 10.03 -0.79 -4.27
CA VAL A 96 8.66 -0.61 -3.78
C VAL A 96 8.41 0.86 -3.50
N ASN A 97 7.39 1.44 -4.13
CA ASN A 97 6.98 2.82 -3.88
C ASN A 97 5.94 2.88 -2.77
N PHE A 98 6.04 3.90 -1.92
CA PHE A 98 5.06 4.15 -0.88
C PHE A 98 4.76 5.65 -0.73
N TYR A 99 3.53 5.93 -0.32
CA TYR A 99 2.91 7.25 -0.37
C TYR A 99 2.28 7.55 0.97
N GLU A 100 2.61 8.71 1.52
CA GLU A 100 2.16 9.12 2.85
C GLU A 100 0.78 9.77 2.78
N GLY A 101 -0.07 9.36 3.72
CA GLY A 101 -1.30 10.07 4.08
C GLY A 101 -1.00 11.32 4.92
N ASP A 102 -1.89 11.61 5.87
CA ASP A 102 -1.76 12.77 6.76
C ASP A 102 -2.22 12.44 8.17
N ASP A 103 -1.43 12.82 9.18
CA ASP A 103 -1.72 12.56 10.60
C ASP A 103 -2.96 13.33 11.12
N ARG A 104 -3.36 14.45 10.49
CA ARG A 104 -4.45 15.32 11.00
C ARG A 104 -5.86 14.74 10.80
N GLY A 105 -6.01 13.66 10.03
CA GLY A 105 -7.31 13.07 9.75
C GLY A 105 -8.16 13.83 8.73
N PHE A 106 -9.24 13.20 8.28
CA PHE A 106 -10.08 13.69 7.18
C PHE A 106 -10.87 14.95 7.55
N ALA A 107 -11.37 15.05 8.78
CA ALA A 107 -12.16 16.19 9.25
C ALA A 107 -11.34 17.48 9.33
N ASP A 108 -10.09 17.41 9.80
CA ASP A 108 -9.23 18.58 10.00
C ASP A 108 -8.37 18.92 8.76
N HIS A 109 -8.17 17.96 7.86
CA HIS A 109 -7.48 18.19 6.59
C HIS A 109 -8.20 17.53 5.40
N ASP A 110 -8.99 18.33 4.68
CA ASP A 110 -9.74 17.93 3.50
C ASP A 110 -8.97 18.12 2.17
N GLY A 111 -7.70 18.54 2.24
CA GLY A 111 -6.85 18.73 1.06
C GLY A 111 -6.21 17.43 0.55
N PRO A 112 -5.64 17.41 -0.67
CA PRO A 112 -5.02 16.22 -1.23
C PRO A 112 -3.67 15.88 -0.57
N THR A 113 -3.47 14.62 -0.24
CA THR A 113 -2.21 14.05 0.28
C THR A 113 -1.38 13.44 -0.85
N ALA A 114 -0.16 12.96 -0.56
CA ALA A 114 0.60 12.19 -1.54
C ALA A 114 -0.10 10.87 -1.88
N ALA A 115 -0.61 10.18 -0.86
CA ALA A 115 -1.41 8.97 -1.01
C ALA A 115 -2.67 9.19 -1.86
N SER A 116 -3.47 10.22 -1.58
CA SER A 116 -4.72 10.45 -2.31
C SER A 116 -4.48 10.79 -3.79
N ARG A 117 -3.41 11.54 -4.10
CA ARG A 117 -3.02 11.83 -5.48
C ARG A 117 -2.60 10.55 -6.21
N PHE A 118 -1.76 9.74 -5.57
CA PHE A 118 -1.34 8.45 -6.12
C PHE A 118 -2.52 7.52 -6.39
N ILE A 119 -3.49 7.42 -5.47
CA ILE A 119 -4.69 6.59 -5.66
C ILE A 119 -5.46 7.04 -6.92
N VAL A 120 -5.64 8.35 -7.13
CA VAL A 120 -6.28 8.88 -8.34
C VAL A 120 -5.45 8.53 -9.58
N GLU A 121 -4.14 8.79 -9.55
CA GLU A 121 -3.24 8.54 -10.69
C GLU A 121 -3.25 7.06 -11.11
N GLU A 122 -3.13 6.12 -10.17
CA GLU A 122 -3.11 4.68 -10.50
C GLU A 122 -4.50 4.16 -10.89
N ALA A 123 -5.58 4.66 -10.28
CA ALA A 123 -6.94 4.28 -10.67
C ALA A 123 -7.30 4.76 -12.08
N MET A 124 -6.84 5.95 -12.46
CA MET A 124 -7.08 6.51 -13.79
C MET A 124 -6.09 6.02 -14.85
N ARG A 125 -5.03 5.30 -14.46
CA ARG A 125 -4.07 4.71 -15.40
C ARG A 125 -4.74 3.65 -16.30
N GLU A 126 -4.54 3.79 -17.60
CA GLU A 126 -5.01 2.81 -18.60
C GLU A 126 -4.23 1.49 -18.46
N ASP A 127 -4.95 0.43 -18.10
CA ASP A 127 -4.45 -0.93 -17.92
C ASP A 127 -5.66 -1.87 -17.80
N ASP A 128 -5.69 -2.94 -18.60
CA ASP A 128 -6.84 -3.84 -18.71
C ASP A 128 -7.06 -4.71 -17.44
N ARG A 129 -6.09 -4.74 -16.52
CA ARG A 129 -6.17 -5.56 -15.31
C ARG A 129 -6.99 -4.84 -14.23
N PRO A 130 -7.82 -5.55 -13.44
CA PRO A 130 -8.56 -4.92 -12.35
C PRO A 130 -7.62 -4.35 -11.28
N LEU A 131 -8.00 -3.20 -10.71
CA LEU A 131 -7.33 -2.56 -9.58
C LEU A 131 -8.14 -2.75 -8.30
N TYR A 132 -7.45 -3.20 -7.25
CA TYR A 132 -8.02 -3.32 -5.91
C TYR A 132 -7.26 -2.40 -4.96
N LEU A 133 -7.99 -1.65 -4.13
CA LEU A 133 -7.41 -0.97 -2.96
C LEU A 133 -7.72 -1.84 -1.74
N VAL A 134 -6.69 -2.43 -1.13
CA VAL A 134 -6.83 -3.30 0.04
C VAL A 134 -6.52 -2.49 1.30
N ALA A 135 -7.56 -2.03 1.97
CA ALA A 135 -7.49 -1.15 3.13
C ALA A 135 -7.52 -1.95 4.45
N GLY A 136 -6.49 -1.80 5.26
CA GLY A 136 -6.43 -2.26 6.66
C GLY A 136 -6.51 -1.13 7.68
N GLY A 137 -6.17 0.11 7.28
CA GLY A 137 -6.17 1.28 8.15
C GLY A 137 -7.28 2.28 7.86
N SER A 138 -6.94 3.57 8.02
CA SER A 138 -7.86 4.69 7.79
C SER A 138 -8.30 4.82 6.33
N LEU A 139 -9.61 5.00 6.09
CA LEU A 139 -10.16 5.28 4.75
C LEU A 139 -9.98 6.75 4.28
N GLY A 140 -9.23 7.57 5.02
CA GLY A 140 -9.13 9.00 4.75
C GLY A 140 -8.58 9.32 3.36
N ASP A 141 -7.56 8.61 2.91
CA ASP A 141 -6.89 8.92 1.63
C ASP A 141 -7.68 8.42 0.42
N VAL A 142 -8.34 7.25 0.50
CA VAL A 142 -9.28 6.81 -0.54
C VAL A 142 -10.53 7.71 -0.60
N ALA A 143 -11.01 8.22 0.54
CA ALA A 143 -12.11 9.18 0.57
C ALA A 143 -11.72 10.52 -0.09
N ARG A 144 -10.50 11.03 0.16
CA ARG A 144 -9.96 12.22 -0.51
C ARG A 144 -9.79 12.00 -2.01
N ALA A 145 -9.28 10.83 -2.40
CA ALA A 145 -9.12 10.47 -3.80
C ALA A 145 -10.47 10.46 -4.52
N TYR A 146 -11.48 9.82 -3.92
CA TYR A 146 -12.83 9.76 -4.49
C TYR A 146 -13.49 11.13 -4.59
N LYS A 147 -13.30 11.98 -3.57
CA LYS A 147 -13.81 13.36 -3.60
C LYS A 147 -13.16 14.18 -4.72
N ALA A 148 -11.87 13.98 -4.97
CA ALA A 148 -11.12 14.68 -6.00
C ALA A 148 -11.47 14.17 -7.42
N GLU A 149 -11.65 12.86 -7.58
CA GLU A 149 -11.98 12.23 -8.85
C GLU A 149 -13.00 11.10 -8.63
N PRO A 150 -14.32 11.39 -8.73
CA PRO A 150 -15.36 10.39 -8.52
C PRO A 150 -15.31 9.22 -9.52
N ALA A 151 -14.70 9.40 -10.70
CA ALA A 151 -14.59 8.34 -11.70
C ALA A 151 -13.75 7.14 -11.23
N ILE A 152 -12.95 7.29 -10.18
CA ILE A 152 -12.20 6.15 -9.62
C ILE A 152 -13.13 5.04 -9.11
N ALA A 153 -14.38 5.35 -8.72
CA ALA A 153 -15.33 4.34 -8.25
C ALA A 153 -15.72 3.32 -9.31
N ASP A 154 -15.61 3.66 -10.59
CA ASP A 154 -15.82 2.74 -11.71
C ASP A 154 -14.54 1.99 -12.11
N ARG A 155 -13.39 2.37 -11.55
CA ARG A 155 -12.06 1.87 -11.97
C ARG A 155 -11.29 1.09 -10.90
N LEU A 156 -11.68 1.22 -9.63
CA LEU A 156 -11.08 0.47 -8.52
C LEU A 156 -12.14 -0.20 -7.66
N THR A 157 -11.81 -1.36 -7.09
CA THR A 157 -12.62 -2.01 -6.06
C THR A 157 -11.95 -1.84 -4.69
N LEU A 158 -12.66 -1.25 -3.73
CA LEU A 158 -12.22 -1.16 -2.33
C LEU A 158 -12.53 -2.48 -1.61
N ILE A 159 -11.51 -3.10 -1.03
CA ILE A 159 -11.62 -4.23 -0.12
C ILE A 159 -11.12 -3.73 1.24
N TRP A 160 -12.01 -3.68 2.23
CA TRP A 160 -11.70 -3.07 3.52
C TRP A 160 -11.93 -4.07 4.66
N ILE A 161 -10.94 -4.22 5.54
CA ILE A 161 -11.11 -4.88 6.83
C ILE A 161 -11.44 -3.82 7.88
N GLY A 162 -12.74 -3.59 8.09
CA GLY A 162 -13.24 -2.64 9.09
C GLY A 162 -14.77 -2.58 9.12
N GLY A 163 -15.30 -1.86 10.10
CA GLY A 163 -16.74 -1.70 10.35
C GLY A 163 -17.02 -0.96 11.64
#